data_AF-A0AAV1QG75-F1
#
_entry.id   AF-A0AAV1QG75-F1
#
_cell.length_a   1.000
_cell.length_b   1.000
_cell.length_c   1.000
_cell.angle_alpha   90.00
_cell.angle_beta   90.00
_cell.angle_gamma   90.00
#
_symmetry.space_group_name_H-M   'P 1'
#
loop_
_entity.id
_entity.type
_entity.pdbx_description
1 polymer ?
#
loop_
_entity_poly.entity_id
_entity_poly.type
_entity_poly.pdbx_seq_one_letter_code
_entity_poly.pdbx_strand_id
1 'polypeptide(L)'
;MLLITNNPYDYSYISQGEVSVASINDSEELMATDSAFDVLGFSQEEKMGVYKLTGAIMHHGNMKFKQKQREEQAEPDGTEAADKSAYLMGLNSADLIKGLCHPRVKVGNEYVTKGQSVDQVYYSIGALGKSVYEKMFNWMVVRINHSLDTKQHREYFIGVLDIAGFEIFDFNTFEQLCINYTNEKLQQFFNHHMFVLEQEEYKKEGIDWEFIDFGMDLQACIDLIEKPMGIMSILEEECMFPKASDQTFKSKLYDNHLGKNKMFEKPRPAKGKAEAHFALVHYAGTVDYNIGGWLVKNKDPLNETVVGLYQKSSLKLLSMLFSSYAGADGDKASGKGAKKKGSSFQTVSALHRENLAKLMNNLKTTHPHFVRSPPPTECHLSIKVTTSTRNMDARSESFLLLTQRLARLLTQLLARRLTQLTG
;
A
#
# COMPACT_ATOMS: atom_id res chain seq x y z
N MET A 1 -20.35 -22.69 9.64
CA MET A 1 -19.10 -22.48 10.40
C MET A 1 -18.78 -21.00 10.60
N LEU A 2 -18.84 -20.17 9.55
CA LEU A 2 -18.48 -18.73 9.63
C LEU A 2 -19.70 -17.80 9.80
N LEU A 3 -20.89 -18.35 10.01
CA LEU A 3 -22.15 -17.60 10.14
C LEU A 3 -22.44 -16.70 8.92
N ILE A 4 -22.03 -17.15 7.73
CA ILE A 4 -22.22 -16.45 6.46
C ILE A 4 -23.30 -17.08 5.58
N THR A 5 -23.87 -16.29 4.67
CA THR A 5 -24.76 -16.73 3.59
C THR A 5 -23.96 -16.88 2.28
N ASN A 6 -24.60 -17.45 1.26
CA ASN A 6 -24.01 -17.60 -0.08
C ASN A 6 -24.22 -16.36 -0.97
N ASN A 7 -24.95 -15.35 -0.50
CA ASN A 7 -25.23 -14.15 -1.27
C ASN A 7 -24.21 -13.05 -0.93
N PRO A 8 -23.30 -12.67 -1.85
CA PRO A 8 -22.28 -11.65 -1.57
C PRO A 8 -22.90 -10.28 -1.28
N TYR A 9 -24.09 -9.98 -1.82
CA TYR A 9 -24.82 -8.73 -1.55
C TYR A 9 -25.33 -8.60 -0.12
N ASP A 10 -25.30 -9.68 0.67
CA ASP A 10 -25.56 -9.59 2.11
C ASP A 10 -24.38 -8.92 2.85
N TYR A 11 -23.23 -8.70 2.20
CA TYR A 11 -22.01 -8.17 2.79
C TYR A 11 -21.52 -6.92 2.08
N SER A 12 -21.69 -5.76 2.72
CA SER A 12 -21.42 -4.45 2.12
C SER A 12 -19.98 -4.32 1.59
N TYR A 13 -18.98 -4.81 2.33
CA TYR A 13 -17.57 -4.62 1.97
C TYR A 13 -17.12 -5.35 0.71
N ILE A 14 -17.80 -6.43 0.30
CA ILE A 14 -17.40 -7.25 -0.86
C ILE A 14 -18.37 -7.12 -2.04
N SER A 15 -19.38 -6.26 -1.95
CA SER A 15 -20.44 -6.13 -2.96
C SER A 15 -20.60 -4.71 -3.52
N GLN A 16 -19.58 -3.86 -3.36
CA GLN A 16 -19.56 -2.51 -3.95
C GLN A 16 -19.29 -2.50 -5.47
N GLY A 17 -18.92 -3.64 -6.05
CA GLY A 17 -18.59 -3.78 -7.46
C GLY A 17 -19.02 -5.14 -8.01
N GLU A 18 -18.26 -5.65 -8.98
CA GLU A 18 -18.49 -6.99 -9.55
C GLU A 18 -18.19 -8.08 -8.51
N VAL A 19 -19.15 -8.97 -8.31
CA VAL A 19 -19.06 -10.07 -7.32
C VAL A 19 -18.67 -11.41 -7.94
N SER A 20 -18.53 -11.46 -9.27
CA SER A 20 -18.18 -12.66 -10.02
C SER A 20 -17.32 -12.32 -11.22
N VAL A 21 -16.33 -13.15 -11.53
CA VAL A 21 -15.49 -13.02 -12.71
C VAL A 21 -15.70 -14.25 -13.60
N ALA A 22 -16.15 -14.05 -14.84
CA ALA A 22 -16.58 -15.15 -15.72
C ALA A 22 -15.51 -16.23 -15.99
N SER A 23 -14.22 -15.88 -15.87
CA SER A 23 -13.10 -16.79 -16.08
C SER A 23 -12.61 -17.51 -14.82
N ILE A 24 -13.21 -17.26 -13.65
CA ILE A 24 -12.74 -17.78 -12.35
C ILE A 24 -13.84 -18.62 -11.70
N ASN A 25 -13.48 -19.76 -11.13
CA ASN A 25 -14.36 -20.61 -10.33
C ASN A 25 -13.97 -20.52 -8.85
N ASP A 26 -14.65 -19.66 -8.09
CA ASP A 26 -14.34 -19.41 -6.68
C ASP A 26 -14.41 -20.67 -5.80
N SER A 27 -15.25 -21.65 -6.16
CA SER A 27 -15.36 -22.90 -5.41
C SER A 27 -14.11 -23.77 -5.58
N GLU A 28 -13.55 -23.82 -6.78
CA GLU A 28 -12.31 -24.56 -7.05
C GLU A 28 -11.10 -23.85 -6.45
N GLU A 29 -11.03 -22.52 -6.60
CA GLU A 29 -9.97 -21.69 -6.03
C GLU A 29 -9.94 -21.77 -4.49
N LEU A 30 -11.11 -21.85 -3.84
CA LEU A 30 -11.19 -22.06 -2.40
C LEU A 30 -10.59 -23.41 -1.99
N MET A 31 -10.92 -24.49 -2.70
CA MET A 31 -10.36 -25.83 -2.41
C MET A 31 -8.85 -25.90 -2.67
N ALA A 32 -8.38 -25.24 -3.73
CA ALA A 32 -6.96 -25.14 -4.04
C ALA A 32 -6.21 -24.37 -2.93
N THR A 33 -6.74 -23.24 -2.50
CA THR A 33 -6.18 -22.43 -1.41
C THR A 33 -6.19 -23.17 -0.07
N ASP A 34 -7.29 -23.86 0.23
CA ASP A 34 -7.45 -24.70 1.43
C ASP A 34 -6.39 -25.80 1.47
N SER A 35 -6.14 -26.47 0.35
CA SER A 35 -5.09 -27.49 0.21
C SER A 35 -3.68 -26.90 0.32
N ALA A 36 -3.46 -25.69 -0.20
CA ALA A 36 -2.18 -25.01 -0.13
C ALA A 36 -1.75 -24.72 1.33
N PHE A 37 -2.70 -24.38 2.21
CA PHE A 37 -2.42 -24.25 3.65
C PHE A 37 -1.86 -25.54 4.25
N ASP A 38 -2.43 -26.69 3.89
CA ASP A 38 -2.00 -27.99 4.41
C ASP A 38 -0.58 -28.34 3.89
N VAL A 39 -0.30 -28.07 2.61
CA VAL A 39 1.05 -28.24 2.01
C VAL A 39 2.10 -27.36 2.68
N LEU A 40 1.74 -26.12 3.02
CA LEU A 40 2.62 -25.16 3.70
C LEU A 40 2.75 -25.43 5.22
N GLY A 41 2.08 -26.47 5.73
CA GLY A 41 2.20 -26.91 7.12
C GLY A 41 1.45 -26.04 8.13
N PHE A 42 0.39 -25.34 7.70
CA PHE A 42 -0.49 -24.64 8.64
C PHE A 42 -1.28 -25.65 9.46
N SER A 43 -1.39 -25.40 10.75
CA SER A 43 -2.27 -26.19 11.61
C SER A 43 -3.75 -25.91 11.30
N GLN A 44 -4.62 -26.88 11.60
CA GLN A 44 -6.07 -26.67 11.46
C GLN A 44 -6.59 -25.50 12.32
N GLU A 45 -5.97 -25.25 13.48
CA GLU A 45 -6.30 -24.09 14.32
C GLU A 45 -5.94 -22.76 13.65
N GLU A 46 -4.76 -22.67 13.02
CA GLU A 46 -4.31 -21.49 12.29
C GLU A 46 -5.19 -21.20 11.06
N LYS A 47 -5.43 -22.22 10.24
CA LYS A 47 -6.30 -22.16 9.05
C LYS A 47 -7.71 -21.71 9.42
N MET A 48 -8.27 -22.30 10.47
CA MET A 48 -9.57 -21.88 11.02
C MET A 48 -9.55 -20.45 11.57
N GLY A 49 -8.44 -20.03 12.17
CA GLY A 49 -8.25 -18.65 12.61
C GLY A 49 -8.34 -17.66 11.45
N VAL A 50 -7.67 -17.95 10.33
CA VAL A 50 -7.72 -17.12 9.11
C VAL A 50 -9.16 -17.02 8.60
N TYR A 51 -9.85 -18.14 8.41
CA TYR A 51 -11.24 -18.13 7.94
C TYR A 51 -12.19 -17.38 8.88
N LYS A 52 -12.04 -17.54 10.19
CA LYS A 52 -12.84 -16.81 11.19
C LYS A 52 -12.62 -15.31 11.11
N LEU A 53 -11.37 -14.85 10.98
CA LEU A 53 -11.05 -13.43 10.87
C LEU A 53 -11.58 -12.83 9.57
N THR A 54 -11.42 -13.52 8.43
CA THR A 54 -11.98 -13.09 7.14
C THR A 54 -13.51 -12.98 7.21
N GLY A 55 -14.18 -13.98 7.81
CA GLY A 55 -15.62 -13.95 8.04
C GLY A 55 -16.06 -12.78 8.94
N ALA A 56 -15.31 -12.52 10.01
CA ALA A 56 -15.60 -11.44 10.94
C ALA A 56 -15.48 -10.05 10.30
N ILE A 57 -14.51 -9.85 9.39
CA ILE A 57 -14.36 -8.61 8.62
C ILE A 57 -15.57 -8.37 7.70
N MET A 58 -16.13 -9.43 7.11
CA MET A 58 -17.38 -9.28 6.34
C MET A 58 -18.55 -8.83 7.23
N HIS A 59 -18.66 -9.37 8.44
CA HIS A 59 -19.68 -8.94 9.41
C HIS A 59 -19.44 -7.54 9.98
N HIS A 60 -18.18 -7.06 10.05
CA HIS A 60 -17.89 -5.66 10.40
C HIS A 60 -18.61 -4.67 9.47
N GLY A 61 -18.54 -4.92 8.15
CA GLY A 61 -19.20 -4.07 7.16
C GLY A 61 -20.73 -4.03 7.26
N ASN A 62 -21.32 -4.96 8.02
CA ASN A 62 -22.77 -5.09 8.21
C ASN A 62 -23.26 -4.58 9.57
N MET A 63 -22.37 -4.17 10.47
CA MET A 63 -22.79 -3.56 11.73
C MET A 63 -23.51 -2.25 11.43
N LYS A 64 -24.66 -2.01 12.07
CA LYS A 64 -25.48 -0.82 11.86
C LYS A 64 -25.55 0.00 13.13
N PHE A 65 -25.45 1.30 12.96
CA PHE A 65 -25.54 2.29 14.02
C PHE A 65 -26.45 3.42 13.60
N LYS A 66 -27.16 3.98 14.57
CA LYS A 66 -28.03 5.15 14.40
C LYS A 66 -27.67 6.22 15.42
N GLN A 67 -28.11 7.44 15.13
CA GLN A 67 -27.97 8.54 16.07
C GLN A 67 -29.02 8.42 17.17
N LYS A 68 -28.59 8.57 18.43
CA LYS A 68 -29.48 8.58 19.59
C LYS A 68 -30.39 9.82 19.55
N GLN A 69 -31.68 9.67 19.89
CA GLN A 69 -32.74 10.66 19.62
C GLN A 69 -32.57 12.09 20.22
N ARG A 70 -31.55 12.36 21.05
CA ARG A 70 -31.29 13.68 21.66
C ARG A 70 -29.80 13.99 21.84
N GLU A 71 -28.93 13.17 21.27
CA GLU A 71 -27.48 13.27 21.42
C GLU A 71 -26.84 13.08 20.04
N GLU A 72 -25.65 13.65 19.81
CA GLU A 72 -24.88 13.39 18.57
C GLU A 72 -24.12 12.05 18.62
N GLN A 73 -24.41 11.22 19.62
CA GLN A 73 -23.73 9.95 19.85
C GLN A 73 -24.42 8.80 19.11
N ALA A 74 -23.60 7.84 18.70
CA ALA A 74 -24.03 6.61 18.04
C ALA A 74 -24.55 5.57 19.06
N GLU A 75 -25.64 4.90 18.70
CA GLU A 75 -26.12 3.69 19.36
C GLU A 75 -26.29 2.55 18.34
N PRO A 76 -26.15 1.28 18.75
CA PRO A 76 -26.31 0.15 17.83
C PRO A 76 -27.75 0.09 17.29
N ASP A 77 -27.89 -0.13 15.98
CA ASP A 77 -29.16 -0.36 15.31
C ASP A 77 -29.34 -1.86 15.00
N GLY A 78 -29.48 -2.63 16.07
CA GLY A 78 -29.39 -4.09 16.04
C GLY A 78 -27.98 -4.60 16.35
N THR A 79 -27.89 -5.83 16.85
CA THR A 79 -26.63 -6.41 17.31
C THR A 79 -26.19 -7.64 16.53
N GLU A 80 -27.02 -8.17 15.63
CA GLU A 80 -26.77 -9.46 14.98
C GLU A 80 -25.40 -9.55 14.30
N ALA A 81 -25.02 -8.55 13.51
CA ALA A 81 -23.73 -8.51 12.84
C ALA A 81 -22.56 -8.38 13.84
N ALA A 82 -22.76 -7.61 14.92
CA ALA A 82 -21.77 -7.46 15.97
C ALA A 82 -21.59 -8.75 16.77
N ASP A 83 -22.69 -9.46 17.06
CA ASP A 83 -22.70 -10.76 17.74
C ASP A 83 -21.96 -11.82 16.91
N LYS A 84 -22.23 -11.88 15.60
CA LYS A 84 -21.53 -12.78 14.67
C LYS A 84 -20.03 -12.46 14.59
N SER A 85 -19.66 -11.19 14.43
CA SER A 85 -18.24 -10.79 14.40
C SER A 85 -17.54 -11.11 15.72
N ALA A 86 -18.13 -10.72 16.85
CA ALA A 86 -17.56 -10.95 18.17
C ALA A 86 -17.38 -12.44 18.45
N TYR A 87 -18.35 -13.29 18.09
CA TYR A 87 -18.21 -14.74 18.21
C TYR A 87 -17.03 -15.29 17.41
N LEU A 88 -16.88 -14.90 16.14
CA LEU A 88 -15.78 -15.36 15.29
C LEU A 88 -14.41 -14.87 15.78
N MET A 89 -14.36 -13.64 16.28
CA MET A 89 -13.16 -13.03 16.86
C MET A 89 -12.89 -13.46 18.31
N GLY A 90 -13.75 -14.28 18.92
CA GLY A 90 -13.59 -14.73 20.30
C GLY A 90 -13.67 -13.60 21.35
N LEU A 91 -14.58 -12.64 21.14
CA LEU A 91 -14.80 -11.44 21.94
C LEU A 91 -16.19 -11.45 22.59
N ASN A 92 -16.39 -10.58 23.58
CA ASN A 92 -17.72 -10.26 24.09
C ASN A 92 -18.37 -9.17 23.21
N SER A 93 -19.58 -9.45 22.69
CA SER A 93 -20.28 -8.52 21.80
C SER A 93 -20.65 -7.19 22.47
N ALA A 94 -21.10 -7.22 23.73
CA ALA A 94 -21.47 -6.01 24.45
C ALA A 94 -20.25 -5.11 24.69
N ASP A 95 -19.10 -5.69 25.02
CA ASP A 95 -17.85 -4.94 25.18
C ASP A 95 -17.34 -4.37 23.85
N LEU A 96 -17.49 -5.11 22.74
CA LEU A 96 -17.15 -4.63 21.40
C LEU A 96 -18.00 -3.41 21.02
N ILE A 97 -19.32 -3.50 21.14
CA ILE A 97 -20.25 -2.40 20.83
C ILE A 97 -19.96 -1.20 21.74
N LYS A 98 -19.76 -1.44 23.04
CA LYS A 98 -19.42 -0.39 24.00
C LYS A 98 -18.10 0.29 23.64
N GLY A 99 -17.07 -0.47 23.27
CA GLY A 99 -15.76 0.06 22.87
C GLY A 99 -15.81 0.85 21.56
N LEU A 100 -16.70 0.50 20.64
CA LEU A 100 -16.94 1.24 19.40
C LEU A 100 -17.67 2.58 19.66
N CYS A 101 -18.78 2.57 20.39
CA CYS A 101 -19.59 3.76 20.66
C CYS A 101 -18.96 4.69 21.71
N HIS A 102 -18.32 4.12 22.73
CA HIS A 102 -17.81 4.82 23.91
C HIS A 102 -16.36 4.40 24.24
N PRO A 103 -15.39 4.61 23.33
CA PRO A 103 -13.99 4.32 23.60
C PRO A 103 -13.46 5.12 24.78
N ARG A 104 -12.57 4.49 25.55
CA ARG A 104 -11.75 5.15 26.57
C ARG A 104 -10.51 5.71 25.88
N VAL A 105 -10.36 7.03 25.92
CA VAL A 105 -9.25 7.75 25.28
C VAL A 105 -8.39 8.40 26.35
N LYS A 106 -7.08 8.33 26.20
CA LYS A 106 -6.13 8.99 27.08
C LYS A 106 -6.06 10.48 26.75
N VAL A 107 -6.39 11.34 27.71
CA VAL A 107 -6.30 12.79 27.59
C VAL A 107 -5.32 13.28 28.66
N GLY A 108 -4.10 13.62 28.24
CA GLY A 108 -3.00 13.88 29.17
C GLY A 108 -2.62 12.62 29.96
N ASN A 109 -2.82 12.65 31.28
CA ASN A 109 -2.53 11.51 32.16
C ASN A 109 -3.78 10.72 32.59
N GLU A 110 -4.98 11.13 32.16
CA GLU A 110 -6.24 10.49 32.57
C GLU A 110 -6.94 9.79 31.39
N TYR A 111 -7.75 8.78 31.71
CA TYR A 111 -8.58 8.09 30.72
C TYR A 111 -10.03 8.59 30.82
N VAL A 112 -10.51 9.18 29.74
CA VAL A 112 -11.87 9.70 29.63
C VAL A 112 -12.67 8.85 28.65
N THR A 113 -13.92 8.54 29.00
CA THR A 113 -14.84 7.87 28.08
C THR A 113 -15.43 8.92 27.14
N LYS A 114 -15.23 8.73 25.83
CA LYS A 114 -15.67 9.68 24.81
C LYS A 114 -16.73 9.01 23.92
N GLY A 115 -17.93 9.57 23.87
CA GLY A 115 -18.95 9.17 22.89
C GLY A 115 -18.53 9.53 21.47
N GLN A 116 -18.81 8.65 20.51
CA GLN A 116 -18.52 8.82 19.08
C GLN A 116 -19.79 9.12 18.31
N SER A 117 -19.69 9.88 17.21
CA SER A 117 -20.76 10.00 16.23
C SER A 117 -20.87 8.74 15.37
N VAL A 118 -21.98 8.60 14.64
CA VAL A 118 -22.22 7.44 13.76
C VAL A 118 -21.09 7.28 12.72
N ASP A 119 -20.69 8.38 12.09
CA ASP A 119 -19.61 8.37 11.09
C ASP A 119 -18.26 7.97 11.69
N GLN A 120 -17.97 8.41 12.92
CA GLN A 120 -16.76 8.03 13.64
C GLN A 120 -16.73 6.53 13.97
N VAL A 121 -17.88 5.96 14.35
CA VAL A 121 -18.00 4.52 14.58
C VAL A 121 -17.76 3.75 13.27
N TYR A 122 -18.41 4.13 12.17
CA TYR A 122 -18.18 3.45 10.88
C TYR A 122 -16.74 3.55 10.40
N TYR A 123 -16.11 4.71 10.57
CA TYR A 123 -14.69 4.88 10.28
C TYR A 123 -13.85 3.92 11.14
N SER A 124 -14.11 3.86 12.46
CA SER A 124 -13.41 2.97 13.38
C SER A 124 -13.56 1.50 12.99
N ILE A 125 -14.76 1.07 12.56
CA ILE A 125 -15.01 -0.31 12.15
C ILE A 125 -14.22 -0.66 10.88
N GLY A 126 -14.22 0.25 9.90
CA GLY A 126 -13.43 0.10 8.69
C GLY A 126 -11.94 0.02 8.97
N ALA A 127 -11.41 0.91 9.81
CA ALA A 127 -10.00 0.92 10.21
C ALA A 127 -9.60 -0.37 10.96
N LEU A 128 -10.44 -0.83 11.89
CA LEU A 128 -10.23 -2.10 12.60
C LEU A 128 -10.26 -3.30 11.64
N GLY A 129 -11.21 -3.34 10.68
CA GLY A 129 -11.29 -4.40 9.67
C GLY A 129 -10.04 -4.45 8.78
N LYS A 130 -9.59 -3.30 8.29
CA LYS A 130 -8.33 -3.17 7.53
C LYS A 130 -7.13 -3.64 8.34
N SER A 131 -7.01 -3.20 9.59
CA SER A 131 -5.89 -3.57 10.46
C SER A 131 -5.84 -5.07 10.77
N VAL A 132 -6.99 -5.70 11.01
CA VAL A 132 -7.08 -7.16 11.19
C VAL A 132 -6.62 -7.87 9.93
N TYR A 133 -7.10 -7.46 8.75
CA TYR A 133 -6.72 -8.05 7.47
C TYR A 133 -5.22 -7.90 7.19
N GLU A 134 -4.68 -6.69 7.32
CA GLU A 134 -3.27 -6.39 7.09
C GLU A 134 -2.36 -7.20 8.02
N LYS A 135 -2.65 -7.20 9.32
CA LYS A 135 -1.85 -7.96 10.30
C LYS A 135 -1.94 -9.46 10.04
N MET A 136 -3.12 -9.97 9.72
CA MET A 136 -3.31 -11.38 9.36
C MET A 136 -2.52 -11.73 8.09
N PHE A 137 -2.56 -10.90 7.06
CA PHE A 137 -1.81 -11.10 5.83
C PHE A 137 -0.30 -11.07 6.06
N ASN A 138 0.21 -10.07 6.79
CA ASN A 138 1.62 -9.99 7.17
C ASN A 138 2.07 -11.21 7.99
N TRP A 139 1.24 -11.68 8.92
CA TRP A 139 1.50 -12.90 9.67
C TRP A 139 1.54 -14.14 8.76
N MET A 140 0.61 -14.27 7.80
CA MET A 140 0.64 -15.36 6.83
C MET A 140 1.94 -15.35 6.03
N VAL A 141 2.39 -14.19 5.53
CA VAL A 141 3.67 -14.06 4.82
C VAL A 141 4.84 -14.52 5.69
N VAL A 142 4.89 -14.12 6.97
CA VAL A 142 5.93 -14.56 7.91
C VAL A 142 5.86 -16.08 8.15
N ARG A 143 4.66 -16.65 8.29
CA ARG A 143 4.47 -18.10 8.47
C ARG A 143 4.90 -18.89 7.24
N ILE A 144 4.55 -18.42 6.04
CA ILE A 144 4.97 -19.01 4.76
C ILE A 144 6.50 -18.96 4.64
N ASN A 145 7.11 -17.82 4.91
CA ASN A 145 8.56 -17.66 4.87
C ASN A 145 9.26 -18.62 5.85
N HIS A 146 8.68 -18.85 7.03
CA HIS A 146 9.23 -19.83 7.97
C HIS A 146 9.10 -21.27 7.45
N SER A 147 7.99 -21.62 6.80
CA SER A 147 7.81 -22.94 6.19
C SER A 147 8.75 -23.19 4.99
N LEU A 148 9.13 -22.12 4.25
CA LEU A 148 10.06 -22.18 3.12
C LEU A 148 11.53 -22.00 3.53
N ASP A 149 11.80 -21.69 4.80
CA ASP A 149 13.15 -21.51 5.29
C ASP A 149 13.85 -22.86 5.46
N THR A 150 15.12 -22.94 5.03
CA THR A 150 15.90 -24.17 5.05
C THR A 150 17.24 -23.91 5.71
N LYS A 151 17.72 -24.83 6.54
CA LYS A 151 19.03 -24.71 7.22
C LYS A 151 20.25 -24.82 6.30
N GLN A 152 20.05 -25.02 4.99
CA GLN A 152 21.14 -25.11 4.03
C GLN A 152 21.75 -23.74 3.77
N HIS A 153 23.08 -23.70 3.62
CA HIS A 153 23.79 -22.48 3.25
C HIS A 153 23.40 -22.03 1.83
N ARG A 154 23.17 -20.73 1.65
CA ARG A 154 22.79 -20.12 0.37
C ARG A 154 23.78 -19.00 0.06
N GLU A 155 24.49 -19.11 -1.06
CA GLU A 155 25.47 -18.11 -1.50
C GLU A 155 24.86 -17.04 -2.41
N TYR A 156 23.83 -17.42 -3.18
CA TYR A 156 23.21 -16.58 -4.19
C TYR A 156 21.68 -16.67 -4.09
N PHE A 157 21.00 -15.63 -4.56
CA PHE A 157 19.54 -15.62 -4.68
C PHE A 157 19.12 -14.91 -5.97
N ILE A 158 17.91 -15.23 -6.44
CA ILE A 158 17.21 -14.47 -7.48
C ILE A 158 16.00 -13.84 -6.81
N GLY A 159 15.93 -12.50 -6.85
CA GLY A 159 14.76 -11.75 -6.38
C GLY A 159 13.83 -11.44 -7.55
N VAL A 160 12.56 -11.81 -7.42
CA VAL A 160 11.52 -11.42 -8.38
C VAL A 160 10.70 -10.31 -7.74
N LEU A 161 10.73 -9.11 -8.32
CA LEU A 161 9.91 -7.98 -7.89
C LEU A 161 8.67 -7.91 -8.76
N ASP A 162 7.52 -8.22 -8.17
CA ASP A 162 6.20 -8.02 -8.75
C ASP A 162 5.51 -6.87 -8.03
N ILE A 163 5.22 -5.80 -8.75
CA ILE A 163 4.57 -4.60 -8.24
C ILE A 163 3.66 -4.02 -9.30
N ALA A 164 2.55 -3.44 -8.85
CA ALA A 164 1.65 -2.70 -9.73
C ALA A 164 2.40 -1.60 -10.51
N GLY A 165 2.05 -1.46 -11.78
CA GLY A 165 2.56 -0.39 -12.63
C GLY A 165 2.09 0.99 -12.20
N PHE A 166 2.51 2.01 -12.94
CA PHE A 166 2.09 3.39 -12.71
C PHE A 166 0.57 3.54 -12.95
N GLU A 167 -0.16 4.13 -11.99
CA GLU A 167 -1.62 4.27 -12.05
C GLU A 167 -2.03 5.74 -12.27
N ILE A 168 -2.90 5.96 -13.26
CA ILE A 168 -3.53 7.26 -13.51
C ILE A 168 -5.03 7.05 -13.62
N PHE A 169 -5.74 7.41 -12.56
CA PHE A 169 -7.20 7.36 -12.51
C PHE A 169 -7.81 8.76 -12.56
N ASP A 170 -9.14 8.81 -12.70
CA ASP A 170 -9.89 10.07 -12.55
C ASP A 170 -9.90 10.58 -11.10
N PHE A 171 -9.69 9.69 -10.13
CA PHE A 171 -9.65 10.03 -8.71
C PHE A 171 -8.44 9.37 -8.04
N ASN A 172 -7.32 10.10 -7.97
CA ASN A 172 -6.08 9.63 -7.33
C ASN A 172 -5.99 10.15 -5.90
N THR A 173 -5.78 9.27 -4.92
CA THR A 173 -5.57 9.64 -3.51
C THR A 173 -4.19 9.23 -3.02
N PHE A 174 -3.98 9.24 -1.70
CA PHE A 174 -2.71 8.96 -1.05
C PHE A 174 -2.09 7.61 -1.45
N GLU A 175 -2.92 6.60 -1.67
CA GLU A 175 -2.53 5.26 -2.10
C GLU A 175 -1.87 5.30 -3.48
N GLN A 176 -2.49 5.96 -4.46
CA GLN A 176 -1.90 6.18 -5.79
C GLN A 176 -0.60 6.96 -5.72
N LEU A 177 -0.47 7.96 -4.83
CA LEU A 177 0.80 8.67 -4.66
C LEU A 177 1.91 7.71 -4.22
N CYS A 178 1.63 6.79 -3.28
CA CYS A 178 2.62 5.82 -2.80
C CYS A 178 3.03 4.82 -3.89
N ILE A 179 2.08 4.37 -4.71
CA ILE A 179 2.32 3.48 -5.86
C ILE A 179 3.15 4.20 -6.93
N ASN A 180 2.74 5.41 -7.33
CA ASN A 180 3.41 6.19 -8.36
C ASN A 180 4.81 6.64 -7.94
N TYR A 181 5.00 7.01 -6.67
CA TYR A 181 6.31 7.29 -6.10
C TYR A 181 7.24 6.07 -6.15
N THR A 182 6.72 4.88 -5.85
CA THR A 182 7.51 3.63 -5.96
C THR A 182 7.94 3.40 -7.41
N ASN A 183 7.00 3.54 -8.35
CA ASN A 183 7.27 3.42 -9.78
C ASN A 183 8.28 4.46 -10.28
N GLU A 184 8.22 5.71 -9.80
CA GLU A 184 9.20 6.76 -10.12
C GLU A 184 10.62 6.34 -9.72
N LYS A 185 10.79 5.75 -8.52
CA LYS A 185 12.11 5.27 -8.05
C LYS A 185 12.59 4.05 -8.81
N LEU A 186 11.70 3.10 -9.12
CA LEU A 186 12.05 1.94 -9.93
C LEU A 186 12.45 2.34 -11.35
N GLN A 187 11.76 3.33 -11.93
CA GLN A 187 12.10 3.88 -13.22
C GLN A 187 13.45 4.61 -13.18
N GLN A 188 13.75 5.38 -12.13
CA GLN A 188 15.07 6.00 -11.95
C GLN A 188 16.18 4.94 -11.82
N PHE A 189 15.92 3.85 -11.09
CA PHE A 189 16.86 2.73 -10.97
C PHE A 189 17.10 2.04 -12.32
N PHE A 190 16.03 1.82 -13.09
CA PHE A 190 16.13 1.32 -14.46
C PHE A 190 16.98 2.25 -15.33
N ASN A 191 16.70 3.56 -15.31
CA ASN A 191 17.44 4.55 -16.09
C ASN A 191 18.93 4.51 -15.73
N HIS A 192 19.25 4.51 -14.44
CA HIS A 192 20.63 4.48 -13.99
C HIS A 192 21.35 3.21 -14.43
N HIS A 193 20.71 2.04 -14.31
CA HIS A 193 21.35 0.78 -14.66
C HIS A 193 21.56 0.60 -16.17
N MET A 194 20.51 0.86 -16.95
CA MET A 194 20.52 0.63 -18.38
C MET A 194 21.34 1.69 -19.15
N PHE A 195 21.44 2.91 -18.64
CA PHE A 195 22.17 3.97 -19.34
C PHE A 195 23.53 4.26 -18.74
N VAL A 196 23.68 4.36 -17.42
CA VAL A 196 24.96 4.80 -16.83
C VAL A 196 25.92 3.63 -16.68
N LEU A 197 25.49 2.54 -16.04
CA LEU A 197 26.36 1.40 -15.77
C LEU A 197 26.75 0.63 -17.05
N GLU A 198 25.85 0.51 -18.02
CA GLU A 198 26.17 -0.10 -19.32
C GLU A 198 27.22 0.70 -20.09
N GLN A 199 27.10 2.03 -20.11
CA GLN A 199 28.09 2.90 -20.77
C GLN A 199 29.45 2.88 -20.04
N GLU A 200 29.46 2.79 -18.71
CA GLU A 200 30.70 2.62 -17.93
C GLU A 200 31.42 1.30 -18.23
N GLU A 201 30.67 0.21 -18.41
CA GLU A 201 31.26 -1.09 -18.81
C GLU A 201 31.83 -1.02 -20.24
N TYR A 202 31.16 -0.33 -21.18
CA TYR A 202 31.72 -0.13 -22.53
C TYR A 202 33.03 0.64 -22.51
N LYS A 203 33.11 1.69 -21.68
CA LYS A 203 34.35 2.46 -21.50
C LYS A 203 35.47 1.61 -20.92
N LYS A 204 35.15 0.74 -19.96
CA LYS A 204 36.11 -0.20 -19.34
C LYS A 204 36.59 -1.27 -20.31
N GLU A 205 35.70 -1.75 -21.18
CA GLU A 205 36.00 -2.68 -22.28
C GLU A 205 36.74 -2.00 -23.46
N GLY A 206 36.95 -0.68 -23.42
CA GLY A 206 37.62 0.07 -24.47
C GLY A 206 36.82 0.16 -25.77
N ILE A 207 35.49 0.03 -25.69
CA ILE A 207 34.60 0.20 -26.83
C ILE A 207 34.42 1.70 -27.06
N ASP A 208 34.71 2.17 -28.29
CA ASP A 208 34.50 3.55 -28.68
C ASP A 208 32.99 3.85 -28.69
N TRP A 209 32.55 4.56 -27.65
CA TRP A 209 31.15 4.86 -27.39
C TRP A 209 31.03 6.33 -26.97
N GLU A 210 30.23 7.09 -27.70
CA GLU A 210 29.91 8.47 -27.33
C GLU A 210 28.94 8.46 -26.15
N PHE A 211 29.33 9.14 -25.07
CA PHE A 211 28.47 9.27 -23.89
C PHE A 211 27.18 10.01 -24.25
N ILE A 212 26.04 9.33 -24.11
CA ILE A 212 24.73 9.94 -24.31
C ILE A 212 24.14 10.24 -22.94
N ASP A 213 24.01 11.53 -22.63
CA ASP A 213 23.20 12.00 -21.50
C ASP A 213 21.73 12.00 -21.93
N PHE A 214 20.96 11.09 -21.37
CA PHE A 214 19.55 10.95 -21.74
C PHE A 214 18.65 12.01 -21.08
N GLY A 215 19.17 12.86 -20.20
CA GLY A 215 18.44 14.01 -19.63
C GLY A 215 17.16 13.65 -18.86
N MET A 216 16.95 12.36 -18.57
CA MET A 216 15.79 11.83 -17.85
C MET A 216 16.10 11.71 -16.36
N ASP A 217 16.45 12.85 -15.75
CA ASP A 217 16.65 12.89 -14.32
C ASP A 217 15.31 12.96 -13.60
N LEU A 218 14.80 11.80 -13.18
CA LEU A 218 13.58 11.70 -12.39
C LEU A 218 13.83 12.11 -10.93
N GLN A 219 15.09 12.39 -10.56
CA GLN A 219 15.47 12.79 -9.22
C GLN A 219 14.74 14.05 -8.75
N ALA A 220 14.41 14.99 -9.65
CA ALA A 220 13.66 16.19 -9.29
C ALA A 220 12.25 15.89 -8.73
N CYS A 221 11.56 14.90 -9.30
CA CYS A 221 10.23 14.47 -8.84
C CYS A 221 10.34 13.62 -7.57
N ILE A 222 11.31 12.70 -7.53
CA ILE A 222 11.60 11.88 -6.34
C ILE A 222 11.95 12.78 -5.14
N ASP A 223 12.82 13.77 -5.34
CA ASP A 223 13.24 14.73 -4.33
C ASP A 223 12.06 15.54 -3.79
N LEU A 224 11.17 16.01 -4.67
CA LEU A 224 9.96 16.71 -4.26
C LEU A 224 9.09 15.87 -3.32
N ILE A 225 9.06 14.55 -3.49
CA ILE A 225 8.24 13.65 -2.66
C ILE A 225 8.95 13.30 -1.35
N GLU A 226 10.22 12.89 -1.40
CA GLU A 226 10.88 12.19 -0.28
C GLU A 226 11.87 13.03 0.54
N LYS A 227 12.42 14.12 0.00
CA LYS A 227 13.41 14.93 0.74
C LYS A 227 12.75 15.69 1.89
N PRO A 228 13.56 16.17 2.87
CA PRO A 228 13.06 17.11 3.87
C PRO A 228 12.35 18.29 3.21
N MET A 229 11.25 18.75 3.81
CA MET A 229 10.34 19.75 3.22
C MET A 229 9.63 19.31 1.92
N GLY A 230 9.76 18.04 1.51
CA GLY A 230 8.97 17.45 0.44
C GLY A 230 7.57 17.05 0.90
N ILE A 231 6.78 16.50 -0.04
CA ILE A 231 5.36 16.18 0.18
C ILE A 231 5.16 15.24 1.37
N MET A 232 5.95 14.17 1.49
CA MET A 232 5.82 13.21 2.59
C MET A 232 6.20 13.84 3.95
N SER A 233 7.24 14.68 3.98
CA SER A 233 7.67 15.38 5.19
C SER A 233 6.60 16.35 5.70
N ILE A 234 6.02 17.15 4.79
CA ILE A 234 4.95 18.10 5.14
C ILE A 234 3.71 17.35 5.63
N LEU A 235 3.38 16.21 5.02
CA LEU A 235 2.25 15.38 5.44
C LEU A 235 2.47 14.81 6.84
N GLU A 236 3.67 14.31 7.13
CA GLU A 236 4.07 13.79 8.44
C GLU A 236 3.98 14.87 9.52
N GLU A 237 4.50 16.06 9.25
CA GLU A 237 4.43 17.19 10.17
C GLU A 237 2.98 17.61 10.46
N GLU A 238 2.15 17.76 9.42
CA GLU A 238 0.72 18.09 9.60
C GLU A 238 -0.02 17.00 10.38
N CYS A 239 0.40 15.74 10.30
CA CYS A 239 -0.20 14.68 11.11
C CYS A 239 0.05 14.87 12.62
N MET A 240 1.14 15.54 13.01
CA MET A 240 1.48 15.79 14.42
C MET A 240 0.67 16.94 15.03
N PHE A 241 0.13 17.85 14.22
CA PHE A 241 -0.61 19.02 14.71
C PHE A 241 -2.10 18.68 14.95
N PRO A 242 -2.63 18.83 16.18
CA PRO A 242 -4.00 18.43 16.49
C PRO A 242 -5.11 19.20 15.74
N LYS A 243 -4.80 20.40 15.25
CA LYS A 243 -5.72 21.28 14.52
C LYS A 243 -5.43 21.35 13.00
N ALA A 244 -4.49 20.55 12.51
CA ALA A 244 -4.24 20.47 11.07
C ALA A 244 -5.42 19.79 10.35
N SER A 245 -5.63 20.20 9.10
CA SER A 245 -6.65 19.66 8.19
C SER A 245 -6.03 19.45 6.82
N ASP A 246 -6.70 18.70 5.95
CA ASP A 246 -6.19 18.52 4.59
C ASP A 246 -6.03 19.87 3.85
N GLN A 247 -6.81 20.89 4.21
CA GLN A 247 -6.66 22.25 3.67
C GLN A 247 -5.40 22.97 4.17
N THR A 248 -5.00 22.79 5.44
CA THR A 248 -3.75 23.37 5.94
C THR A 248 -2.54 22.69 5.30
N PHE A 249 -2.64 21.37 5.08
CA PHE A 249 -1.66 20.61 4.29
C PHE A 249 -1.55 21.15 2.86
N LYS A 250 -2.67 21.38 2.17
CA LYS A 250 -2.69 22.00 0.84
C LYS A 250 -1.95 23.34 0.81
N SER A 251 -2.29 24.24 1.74
CA SER A 251 -1.69 25.57 1.81
C SER A 251 -0.17 25.48 1.96
N LYS A 252 0.31 24.60 2.86
CA LYS A 252 1.76 24.37 3.04
C LYS A 252 2.43 23.81 1.79
N LEU A 253 1.80 22.89 1.06
CA LEU A 253 2.35 22.39 -0.21
C LEU A 253 2.51 23.53 -1.23
N TYR A 254 1.49 24.38 -1.34
CA TYR A 254 1.50 25.50 -2.27
C TYR A 254 2.59 26.52 -1.90
N ASP A 255 2.68 26.91 -0.62
CA ASP A 255 3.67 27.88 -0.15
C ASP A 255 5.12 27.39 -0.36
N ASN A 256 5.35 26.08 -0.20
CA ASN A 256 6.68 25.49 -0.33
C ASN A 256 7.09 25.18 -1.77
N HIS A 257 6.15 24.80 -2.65
CA HIS A 257 6.50 24.22 -3.95
C HIS A 257 5.94 24.97 -5.16
N LEU A 258 4.79 25.64 -5.06
CA LEU A 258 4.17 26.29 -6.21
C LEU A 258 5.06 27.43 -6.74
N GLY A 259 5.37 27.38 -8.04
CA GLY A 259 6.26 28.36 -8.69
C GLY A 259 7.75 28.22 -8.36
N LYS A 260 8.11 27.32 -7.43
CA LYS A 260 9.49 27.03 -7.03
C LYS A 260 9.99 25.71 -7.60
N ASN A 261 9.13 24.69 -7.67
CA ASN A 261 9.46 23.37 -8.21
C ASN A 261 8.67 23.11 -9.50
N LYS A 262 9.37 22.78 -10.59
CA LYS A 262 8.78 22.50 -11.90
C LYS A 262 7.89 21.26 -11.92
N MET A 263 8.09 20.34 -10.97
CA MET A 263 7.33 19.10 -10.90
C MET A 263 6.00 19.27 -10.14
N PHE A 264 5.74 20.44 -9.55
CA PHE A 264 4.53 20.74 -8.79
C PHE A 264 3.67 21.77 -9.53
N GLU A 265 2.46 21.38 -9.93
CA GLU A 265 1.55 22.21 -10.71
C GLU A 265 0.18 22.36 -10.03
N LYS A 266 -0.57 23.39 -10.45
CA LYS A 266 -1.99 23.47 -10.15
C LYS A 266 -2.75 22.45 -10.99
N PRO A 267 -3.78 21.79 -10.43
CA PRO A 267 -4.55 20.81 -11.17
C PRO A 267 -5.29 21.47 -12.33
N ARG A 268 -5.44 20.73 -13.44
CA ARG A 268 -6.16 21.25 -14.61
C ARG A 268 -7.67 21.10 -14.39
N PRO A 269 -8.46 22.20 -14.43
CA PRO A 269 -9.90 22.10 -14.26
C PRO A 269 -10.52 21.32 -15.42
N ALA A 270 -11.08 20.15 -15.13
CA ALA A 270 -11.78 19.31 -16.09
C ALA A 270 -13.26 19.24 -15.72
N LYS A 271 -14.15 19.60 -16.67
CA LYS A 271 -15.60 19.51 -16.46
C LYS A 271 -15.99 18.04 -16.19
N GLY A 272 -16.68 17.80 -15.08
CA GLY A 272 -17.20 16.48 -14.72
C GLY A 272 -16.23 15.57 -13.95
N LYS A 273 -15.00 16.02 -13.65
CA LYS A 273 -14.08 15.29 -12.75
C LYS A 273 -14.15 15.84 -11.32
N ALA A 274 -13.84 15.00 -10.35
CA ALA A 274 -13.72 15.41 -8.95
C ALA A 274 -12.63 16.48 -8.81
N GLU A 275 -12.83 17.45 -7.91
CA GLU A 275 -11.88 18.55 -7.72
C GLU A 275 -10.56 18.00 -7.14
N ALA A 276 -9.51 18.00 -7.98
CA ALA A 276 -8.15 17.73 -7.55
C ALA A 276 -7.56 18.96 -6.85
N HIS A 277 -6.57 18.73 -5.98
CA HIS A 277 -6.01 19.78 -5.13
C HIS A 277 -4.61 20.20 -5.56
N PHE A 278 -3.82 19.31 -6.14
CA PHE A 278 -2.52 19.61 -6.76
C PHE A 278 -2.22 18.57 -7.86
N ALA A 279 -1.26 18.88 -8.73
CA ALA A 279 -0.80 17.98 -9.77
C ALA A 279 0.72 17.77 -9.67
N LEU A 280 1.18 16.55 -9.95
CA LEU A 280 2.60 16.25 -10.08
C LEU A 280 2.94 15.82 -11.51
N VAL A 281 4.09 16.27 -11.98
CA VAL A 281 4.64 15.86 -13.28
C VAL A 281 5.55 14.66 -13.07
N HIS A 282 5.02 13.46 -13.34
CA HIS A 282 5.76 12.21 -13.29
C HIS A 282 6.36 11.87 -14.66
N TYR A 283 7.24 10.86 -14.70
CA TYR A 283 7.79 10.36 -15.98
C TYR A 283 6.69 9.89 -16.95
N ALA A 284 5.66 9.23 -16.43
CA ALA A 284 4.54 8.67 -17.20
C ALA A 284 3.52 9.73 -17.64
N GLY A 285 3.40 10.85 -16.90
CA GLY A 285 2.43 11.90 -17.19
C GLY A 285 2.14 12.79 -15.98
N THR A 286 1.30 13.82 -16.20
CA THR A 286 0.80 14.65 -15.10
C THR A 286 -0.35 13.93 -14.40
N VAL A 287 -0.27 13.79 -13.08
CA VAL A 287 -1.31 13.15 -12.25
C VAL A 287 -1.92 14.16 -11.30
N ASP A 288 -3.25 14.26 -11.32
CA ASP A 288 -4.06 15.12 -10.47
C ASP A 288 -4.44 14.36 -9.18
N TYR A 289 -4.04 14.88 -8.01
CA TYR A 289 -4.26 14.24 -6.70
C TYR A 289 -5.33 14.95 -5.87
N ASN A 290 -6.20 14.18 -5.23
CA ASN A 290 -7.19 14.64 -4.27
C ASN A 290 -6.71 14.35 -2.84
N ILE A 291 -6.58 15.39 -2.00
CA ILE A 291 -6.05 15.29 -0.64
C ILE A 291 -7.07 14.90 0.43
N GLY A 292 -8.33 14.68 0.05
CA GLY A 292 -9.41 14.38 0.98
C GLY A 292 -9.09 13.16 1.84
N GLY A 293 -9.07 13.36 3.15
CA GLY A 293 -8.77 12.34 4.14
C GLY A 293 -7.29 11.94 4.22
N TRP A 294 -6.35 12.65 3.59
CA TRP A 294 -4.94 12.26 3.60
C TRP A 294 -4.33 12.24 5.00
N LEU A 295 -4.61 13.26 5.83
CA LEU A 295 -4.09 13.27 7.20
C LEU A 295 -4.63 12.09 8.00
N VAL A 296 -5.89 11.73 7.80
CA VAL A 296 -6.54 10.63 8.50
C VAL A 296 -5.99 9.29 8.02
N LYS A 297 -5.88 9.10 6.70
CA LYS A 297 -5.27 7.91 6.07
C LYS A 297 -3.81 7.72 6.50
N ASN A 298 -3.05 8.81 6.60
CA ASN A 298 -1.63 8.73 6.96
C ASN A 298 -1.40 8.49 8.47
N LYS A 299 -2.31 8.96 9.33
CA LYS A 299 -2.32 8.66 10.77
C LYS A 299 -2.74 7.23 11.06
N ASP A 300 -3.63 6.69 10.24
CA ASP A 300 -4.30 5.40 10.41
C ASP A 300 -4.76 5.13 11.86
N PRO A 301 -5.58 6.02 12.46
CA PRO A 301 -5.89 5.93 13.88
C PRO A 301 -6.77 4.72 14.18
N LEU A 302 -6.30 3.84 15.07
CA LEU A 302 -7.08 2.70 15.55
C LEU A 302 -7.74 3.01 16.90
N ASN A 303 -8.92 2.43 17.11
CA ASN A 303 -9.60 2.49 18.38
C ASN A 303 -8.90 1.59 19.41
N GLU A 304 -8.09 2.20 20.27
CA GLU A 304 -7.29 1.52 21.29
C GLU A 304 -8.13 0.68 22.27
N THR A 305 -9.38 1.08 22.54
CA THR A 305 -10.27 0.32 23.43
C THR A 305 -10.61 -1.05 22.82
N VAL A 306 -10.95 -1.08 21.54
CA VAL A 306 -11.25 -2.33 20.82
C VAL A 306 -9.98 -3.14 20.56
N VAL A 307 -8.85 -2.47 20.28
CA VAL A 307 -7.55 -3.16 20.18
C VAL A 307 -7.20 -3.87 21.49
N GLY A 308 -7.49 -3.26 22.64
CA GLY A 308 -7.32 -3.91 23.95
C GLY A 308 -8.21 -5.15 24.14
N LEU A 309 -9.38 -5.22 23.47
CA LEU A 309 -10.20 -6.43 23.41
C LEU A 309 -9.55 -7.49 22.52
N TYR A 310 -9.01 -7.11 21.36
CA TYR A 310 -8.31 -8.05 20.46
C TYR A 310 -7.11 -8.71 21.14
N GLN A 311 -6.34 -7.95 21.92
CA GLN A 311 -5.21 -8.48 22.69
C GLN A 311 -5.63 -9.56 23.69
N LYS A 312 -6.86 -9.49 24.22
CA LYS A 312 -7.44 -10.44 25.19
C LYS A 312 -8.39 -11.45 24.55
N SER A 313 -8.42 -11.52 23.22
CA SER A 313 -9.28 -12.45 22.49
C SER A 313 -8.98 -13.90 22.87
N SER A 314 -10.05 -14.70 22.94
CA SER A 314 -9.93 -16.17 23.06
C SER A 314 -9.46 -16.84 21.76
N LEU A 315 -9.55 -16.15 20.62
CA LEU A 315 -8.94 -16.58 19.37
C LEU A 315 -7.45 -16.26 19.39
N LYS A 316 -6.61 -17.29 19.62
CA LYS A 316 -5.15 -17.14 19.77
C LYS A 316 -4.51 -16.34 18.64
N LEU A 317 -4.92 -16.57 17.40
CA LEU A 317 -4.41 -15.83 16.24
C LEU A 317 -4.64 -14.32 16.41
N LEU A 318 -5.85 -13.88 16.73
CA LEU A 318 -6.17 -12.47 16.90
C LEU A 318 -5.36 -11.82 18.04
N SER A 319 -5.28 -12.49 19.19
CA SER A 319 -4.47 -12.02 20.32
C SER A 319 -2.99 -11.87 19.93
N MET A 320 -2.45 -12.84 19.20
CA MET A 320 -1.07 -12.81 18.69
C MET A 320 -0.83 -11.62 17.74
N LEU A 321 -1.75 -11.38 16.79
CA LEU A 321 -1.64 -10.29 15.81
C LEU A 321 -1.56 -8.90 16.47
N PHE A 322 -2.22 -8.70 17.61
CA PHE A 322 -2.26 -7.41 18.32
C PHE A 322 -1.36 -7.36 19.57
N SER A 323 -0.62 -8.43 19.88
CA SER A 323 0.26 -8.52 21.05
C SER A 323 1.37 -7.46 21.09
N SER A 324 1.90 -7.09 19.92
CA SER A 324 2.95 -6.07 19.76
C SER A 324 2.42 -4.65 19.61
N TYR A 325 1.09 -4.46 19.57
CA TYR A 325 0.49 -3.13 19.49
C TYR A 325 0.72 -2.40 20.81
N ALA A 326 1.75 -1.58 20.84
CA ALA A 326 1.99 -0.65 21.92
C ALA A 326 0.95 0.49 21.80
N GLY A 327 -0.17 0.35 22.50
CA GLY A 327 -1.00 1.50 22.81
C GLY A 327 -0.22 2.53 23.65
N ALA A 328 -0.86 3.63 24.04
CA ALA A 328 -0.25 4.66 24.88
C ALA A 328 0.30 4.18 26.24
N ASP A 329 0.07 2.91 26.61
CA ASP A 329 0.58 2.21 27.80
C ASP A 329 1.50 1.03 27.42
N GLY A 330 2.52 1.26 26.60
CA GLY A 330 3.69 0.38 26.59
C GLY A 330 4.32 0.37 27.98
N ASP A 331 3.93 -0.60 28.80
CA ASP A 331 4.33 -0.73 30.20
C ASP A 331 5.85 -0.63 30.34
N LYS A 332 6.29 0.27 31.23
CA LYS A 332 7.68 0.38 31.70
C LYS A 332 7.99 -0.80 32.64
N ALA A 333 7.89 -2.03 32.16
CA ALA A 333 8.36 -3.20 32.89
C ALA A 333 9.79 -3.53 32.46
N SER A 334 10.74 -2.98 33.22
CA SER A 334 12.11 -3.48 33.48
C SER A 334 12.83 -4.28 32.38
N GLY A 335 13.73 -3.62 31.67
CA GLY A 335 14.79 -4.26 30.90
C GLY A 335 15.70 -3.22 30.27
N LYS A 336 16.96 -3.10 30.75
CA LYS A 336 18.00 -2.25 30.16
C LYS A 336 18.29 -2.73 28.75
N GLY A 337 17.63 -2.12 27.78
CA GLY A 337 17.90 -2.21 26.35
C GLY A 337 17.18 -1.04 25.71
N ALA A 338 17.86 -0.24 24.92
CA ALA A 338 17.33 0.96 24.29
C ALA A 338 16.16 0.65 23.33
N LYS A 339 14.96 0.42 23.87
CA LYS A 339 13.73 0.51 23.11
C LYS A 339 13.53 1.99 22.80
N LYS A 340 13.72 2.35 21.53
CA LYS A 340 13.42 3.65 20.92
C LYS A 340 12.19 4.27 21.60
N LYS A 341 12.37 5.42 22.25
CA LYS A 341 11.25 6.26 22.71
C LYS A 341 10.34 6.53 21.51
N GLY A 342 9.05 6.20 21.64
CA GLY A 342 7.99 6.64 20.71
C GLY A 342 7.86 5.84 19.42
N SER A 343 7.44 4.57 19.50
CA SER A 343 6.92 3.82 18.35
C SER A 343 5.43 4.10 18.07
N SER A 344 4.76 4.90 18.91
CA SER A 344 3.28 5.02 18.89
C SER A 344 2.73 5.97 17.83
N PHE A 345 3.58 6.69 17.09
CA PHE A 345 3.13 7.53 15.98
C PHE A 345 4.09 7.37 14.80
N GLN A 346 4.02 6.20 14.16
CA GLN A 346 4.61 5.99 12.85
C GLN A 346 3.50 6.13 11.83
N THR A 347 3.63 7.10 10.91
CA THR A 347 2.67 7.29 9.83
C THR A 347 2.84 6.25 8.74
N VAL A 348 1.81 6.05 7.92
CA VAL A 348 1.86 5.16 6.75
C VAL A 348 2.96 5.59 5.78
N SER A 349 3.10 6.91 5.54
CA SER A 349 4.15 7.48 4.69
C SER A 349 5.56 7.14 5.18
N ALA A 350 5.79 7.19 6.49
CA ALA A 350 7.10 6.95 7.08
C ALA A 350 7.49 5.47 6.95
N LEU A 351 6.54 4.56 7.20
CA LEU A 351 6.74 3.12 7.02
C LEU A 351 6.98 2.77 5.54
N HIS A 352 6.18 3.34 4.64
CA HIS A 352 6.33 3.14 3.19
C HIS A 352 7.71 3.58 2.70
N ARG A 353 8.16 4.78 3.13
CA ARG A 353 9.49 5.31 2.77
C ARG A 353 10.62 4.44 3.31
N GLU A 354 10.52 3.93 4.53
CA GLU A 354 11.52 3.03 5.12
C GLU A 354 11.60 1.70 4.35
N ASN A 355 10.45 1.09 4.05
CA ASN A 355 10.38 -0.18 3.34
C ASN A 355 10.89 -0.03 1.90
N LEU A 356 10.51 1.05 1.21
CA LEU A 356 10.99 1.34 -0.13
C LEU A 356 12.50 1.61 -0.14
N ALA A 357 13.05 2.32 0.84
CA ALA A 357 14.50 2.52 0.95
C ALA A 357 15.25 1.19 1.11
N LYS A 358 14.74 0.26 1.94
CA LYS A 358 15.31 -1.09 2.08
C LYS A 358 15.26 -1.86 0.76
N LEU A 359 14.12 -1.83 0.06
CA LEU A 359 13.97 -2.45 -1.26
C LEU A 359 14.99 -1.91 -2.26
N MET A 360 15.09 -0.59 -2.40
CA MET A 360 16.02 0.04 -3.34
C MET A 360 17.49 -0.28 -3.01
N ASN A 361 17.85 -0.38 -1.73
CA ASN A 361 19.19 -0.79 -1.32
C ASN A 361 19.48 -2.24 -1.70
N ASN A 362 18.53 -3.16 -1.50
CA ASN A 362 18.67 -4.55 -1.92
C ASN A 362 18.85 -4.65 -3.44
N LEU A 363 18.03 -3.95 -4.22
CA LEU A 363 18.12 -3.95 -5.69
C LEU A 363 19.49 -3.47 -6.19
N LYS A 364 20.07 -2.43 -5.56
CA LYS A 364 21.40 -1.91 -5.91
C LYS A 364 22.54 -2.91 -5.66
N THR A 365 22.35 -3.88 -4.79
CA THR A 365 23.34 -4.94 -4.51
C THR A 365 23.19 -6.16 -5.42
N THR A 366 22.19 -6.16 -6.31
CA THR A 366 21.90 -7.28 -7.22
C THR A 366 22.16 -6.90 -8.67
N HIS A 367 22.33 -7.90 -9.53
CA HIS A 367 22.33 -7.71 -10.99
C HIS A 367 20.88 -7.75 -11.51
N PRO A 368 20.33 -6.63 -12.00
CA PRO A 368 18.92 -6.56 -12.36
C PRO A 368 18.67 -7.13 -13.76
N HIS A 369 17.57 -7.88 -13.90
CA HIS A 369 17.01 -8.29 -15.18
C HIS A 369 15.60 -7.72 -15.29
N PHE A 370 15.32 -7.00 -16.38
CA PHE A 370 14.06 -6.29 -16.55
C PHE A 370 13.14 -6.99 -17.55
N VAL A 371 11.88 -7.17 -17.16
CA VAL A 371 10.79 -7.60 -18.04
C VAL A 371 9.72 -6.52 -17.99
N ARG A 372 9.37 -5.94 -19.15
CA ARG A 372 8.32 -4.93 -19.25
C ARG A 372 7.10 -5.52 -19.95
N SER A 373 6.01 -5.67 -19.20
CA SER A 373 4.72 -6.10 -19.74
C SER A 373 3.92 -4.87 -20.16
N PRO A 374 3.71 -4.62 -21.47
CA PRO A 374 2.83 -3.53 -21.90
C PRO A 374 1.37 -3.84 -21.50
N PRO A 375 0.56 -2.83 -21.15
CA PRO A 375 -0.84 -3.04 -20.84
C PRO A 375 -1.55 -3.64 -22.08
N PRO A 376 -2.40 -4.66 -21.90
CA PRO A 376 -3.26 -5.11 -22.99
C PRO A 376 -4.19 -3.95 -23.40
N THR A 377 -4.53 -3.87 -24.68
CA THR A 377 -5.61 -2.98 -25.14
C THR A 377 -6.89 -3.26 -24.35
N GLU A 378 -7.73 -2.23 -24.11
CA GLU A 378 -8.99 -2.32 -23.34
C GLU A 378 -9.95 -3.46 -23.76
N CYS A 379 -9.73 -4.07 -24.93
CA CYS A 379 -10.35 -5.32 -25.32
C CYS A 379 -9.49 -6.52 -24.89
N HIS A 380 -9.98 -7.32 -23.95
CA HIS A 380 -9.48 -8.67 -23.63
C HIS A 380 -9.64 -9.69 -24.78
N LEU A 381 -9.80 -9.24 -26.03
CA LEU A 381 -9.75 -10.08 -27.23
C LEU A 381 -8.40 -9.91 -27.90
N SER A 382 -7.71 -11.04 -28.07
CA SER A 382 -6.65 -11.34 -29.05
C SER A 382 -6.00 -10.10 -29.71
N ILE A 383 -4.75 -9.82 -29.32
CA ILE A 383 -3.84 -8.78 -29.84
C ILE A 383 -4.34 -8.15 -31.15
N LYS A 384 -5.13 -7.08 -31.03
CA LYS A 384 -5.35 -6.10 -32.10
C LYS A 384 -4.68 -4.81 -31.65
N VAL A 385 -3.48 -4.57 -32.17
CA VAL A 385 -2.77 -3.31 -32.00
C VAL A 385 -3.53 -2.23 -32.79
N THR A 386 -4.38 -1.46 -32.13
CA THR A 386 -5.01 -0.27 -32.70
C THR A 386 -4.17 0.97 -32.39
N THR A 387 -4.07 1.87 -33.37
CA THR A 387 -3.21 3.07 -33.35
C THR A 387 -3.65 4.16 -32.37
N SER A 388 -4.85 4.06 -31.77
CA SER A 388 -5.41 5.11 -30.92
C SER A 388 -4.98 5.04 -29.46
N THR A 389 -4.63 3.87 -28.92
CA THR A 389 -4.03 3.72 -27.58
C THR A 389 -2.54 4.12 -27.54
N ARG A 390 -1.91 4.37 -28.70
CA ARG A 390 -0.51 4.82 -28.80
C ARG A 390 -0.26 6.23 -28.23
N ASN A 391 -1.29 7.08 -28.18
CA ASN A 391 -1.09 8.49 -27.86
C ASN A 391 -1.02 8.82 -26.36
N MET A 392 -1.57 7.98 -25.46
CA MET A 392 -1.38 8.19 -24.01
C MET A 392 0.00 7.72 -23.53
N ASP A 393 0.73 7.00 -24.38
CA ASP A 393 2.01 6.36 -24.07
C ASP A 393 3.17 6.91 -24.91
N ALA A 394 3.06 8.13 -25.47
CA ALA A 394 4.12 8.69 -26.33
C ALA A 394 5.50 8.78 -25.65
N ARG A 395 5.56 8.90 -24.31
CA ARG A 395 6.82 8.88 -23.53
C ARG A 395 7.31 7.47 -23.24
N SER A 396 6.44 6.48 -23.02
CA SER A 396 6.85 5.09 -22.85
C SER A 396 7.20 4.42 -24.18
N GLU A 397 6.55 4.80 -25.28
CA GLU A 397 6.95 4.45 -26.65
C GLU A 397 8.33 5.04 -26.98
N SER A 398 8.60 6.30 -26.59
CA SER A 398 9.94 6.88 -26.71
C SER A 398 10.98 6.07 -25.93
N PHE A 399 10.60 5.55 -24.77
CA PHE A 399 11.44 4.77 -23.88
C PHE A 399 11.70 3.34 -24.38
N LEU A 400 10.68 2.70 -24.97
CA LEU A 400 10.79 1.40 -25.67
C LEU A 400 11.60 1.55 -26.96
N LEU A 401 11.44 2.65 -27.69
CA LEU A 401 12.27 2.95 -28.85
C LEU A 401 13.73 3.18 -28.45
N LEU A 402 13.97 3.83 -27.31
CA LEU A 402 15.31 4.14 -26.81
C LEU A 402 16.05 2.87 -26.36
N THR A 403 15.38 2.02 -25.58
CA THR A 403 15.86 0.67 -25.20
C THR A 403 16.12 -0.20 -26.44
N GLN A 404 15.19 -0.24 -27.41
CA GLN A 404 15.38 -0.99 -28.65
C GLN A 404 16.52 -0.44 -29.52
N ARG A 405 16.71 0.89 -29.56
CA ARG A 405 17.85 1.52 -30.25
C ARG A 405 19.18 1.12 -29.61
N LEU A 406 19.25 1.13 -28.27
CA LEU A 406 20.44 0.69 -27.54
C LEU A 406 20.72 -0.79 -27.73
N ALA A 407 19.70 -1.66 -27.59
CA ALA A 407 19.84 -3.10 -27.86
C ALA A 407 20.30 -3.40 -29.29
N ARG A 408 19.84 -2.63 -30.29
CA ARG A 408 20.30 -2.74 -31.69
C ARG A 408 21.73 -2.26 -31.87
N LEU A 409 22.11 -1.14 -31.26
CA LEU A 409 23.49 -0.62 -31.28
C LEU A 409 24.45 -1.61 -30.62
N LEU A 410 24.07 -2.18 -29.47
CA LEU A 410 24.74 -3.29 -28.78
C LEU A 410 24.97 -4.49 -29.69
N THR A 411 23.92 -4.94 -30.37
CA THR A 411 23.99 -6.10 -31.29
C THR A 411 24.93 -5.81 -32.47
N GLN A 412 24.90 -4.60 -33.01
CA GLN A 412 25.76 -4.18 -34.11
C GLN A 412 27.24 -4.05 -33.69
N LEU A 413 27.50 -3.56 -32.48
CA LEU A 413 28.86 -3.45 -31.92
C LEU A 413 29.44 -4.82 -31.58
N LEU A 414 28.66 -5.71 -30.95
CA LEU A 414 29.04 -7.10 -30.70
C LEU A 414 29.35 -7.85 -32.01
N ALA A 415 28.52 -7.66 -33.04
CA ALA A 415 28.74 -8.25 -34.35
C ALA A 415 30.07 -7.77 -34.98
N ARG A 416 30.39 -6.47 -34.88
CA ARG A 416 31.66 -5.89 -35.37
C ARG A 416 32.88 -6.39 -34.62
N ARG A 417 32.79 -6.54 -33.30
CA ARG A 417 33.88 -7.06 -32.45
C ARG A 417 34.15 -8.54 -32.74
N LEU A 418 33.09 -9.34 -32.96
CA LEU A 418 33.20 -10.73 -33.40
C LEU A 418 33.85 -10.86 -34.79
N THR A 419 33.58 -9.93 -35.70
CA THR A 419 34.23 -9.94 -37.04
C THR A 419 35.71 -9.55 -36.96
N GLN A 420 36.11 -8.69 -36.03
CA GLN A 420 37.53 -8.32 -35.81
C GLN A 420 38.34 -9.38 -35.06
N LEU A 421 37.69 -10.28 -34.31
CA LEU A 421 38.36 -11.38 -33.60
C LEU A 421 38.46 -12.67 -34.44
N THR A 422 37.77 -12.75 -35.58
CA THR A 422 37.70 -13.93 -36.45
C THR A 422 38.38 -13.74 -37.81
N GLY A 423 38.98 -12.58 -38.07
CA GLY A 423 39.88 -12.32 -39.20
C GLY A 423 41.24 -11.88 -38.69
#